data_AF-A0A957BF13-F1
#
_entry.id   AF-A0A957BF13-F1
#
_cell.length_a   1.000
_cell.length_b   1.000
_cell.length_c   1.000
_cell.angle_alpha   90.00
_cell.angle_beta   90.00
_cell.angle_gamma   90.00
#
_symmetry.space_group_name_H-M   'P 1'
#
loop_
_entity.id
_entity.type
_entity.pdbx_description
1 polymer ?
#
loop_
_entity_poly.entity_id
_entity_poly.type
_entity_poly.pdbx_seq_one_letter_code
_entity_poly.pdbx_strand_id
1 'polypeptide(L)'
;MLSKYNYIDVQSILEQEKAAPPFPPASNRDAWNKVRSDLGEEKVARYIANGEACARMDIPALPATLYLDFKRTGERLPYENPVAKRRSMLRCLTLAECLEYEGRFLDPLLNLVWAICEESSWSYPAHQTELTDMTKPVIDLFATMTGRQLAEFDLLLGAELDDWVGHRIRYEVNRRLFEPYLTPHRPWWWMYNTRERRTNNWNAVCNGNIVSAAILLEDDNARLAEIIARAARSLDDYLETFDADGGSTEGPGYWSYGYGNYVLMAQLVEQRSNGQLEFLGSDQIRKISQFPARTVLSHNLFVNFSDCDMHVSLQPALLAFLSKRLDLPELMALARQQPSDEADRVVHEILPWGLREIFWSLEPDAAPFV
;
A
#
# COMPACT_ATOMS: atom_id res chain seq x y z
N MET A 1 4.28 19.43 11.97
CA MET A 1 5.40 18.55 11.64
C MET A 1 5.25 17.24 12.36
N LEU A 2 5.40 16.14 11.65
CA LEU A 2 5.33 14.77 12.13
C LEU A 2 6.57 14.43 12.99
N SER A 3 7.73 15.02 12.69
CA SER A 3 8.98 14.82 13.46
C SER A 3 8.92 15.26 14.94
N LYS A 4 7.81 15.85 15.39
CA LYS A 4 7.57 16.06 16.83
C LYS A 4 7.56 14.74 17.62
N TYR A 5 7.25 13.61 16.96
CA TYR A 5 7.31 12.28 17.57
C TYR A 5 8.71 11.69 17.38
N ASN A 6 9.57 11.80 18.39
CA ASN A 6 10.88 11.13 18.39
C ASN A 6 10.73 9.65 18.77
N TYR A 7 11.77 8.85 18.54
CA TYR A 7 11.70 7.39 18.76
C TYR A 7 11.47 7.00 20.23
N ILE A 8 11.89 7.81 21.20
CA ILE A 8 11.68 7.53 22.63
C ILE A 8 10.19 7.68 22.97
N ASP A 9 9.57 8.77 22.50
CA ASP A 9 8.14 9.03 22.72
C ASP A 9 7.28 7.97 22.01
N VAL A 10 7.64 7.63 20.76
CA VAL A 10 6.95 6.59 20.00
C VAL A 10 7.07 5.24 20.69
N GLN A 11 8.26 4.85 21.16
CA GLN A 11 8.45 3.58 21.88
C GLN A 11 7.58 3.52 23.14
N SER A 12 7.60 4.58 23.95
CA SER A 12 6.81 4.68 25.17
C SER A 12 5.30 4.51 24.90
N ILE A 13 4.78 5.12 23.83
CA ILE A 13 3.40 4.93 23.38
C ILE A 13 3.15 3.47 22.96
N LEU A 14 4.04 2.88 22.14
CA LEU A 14 3.87 1.51 21.63
C LEU A 14 3.91 0.44 22.73
N GLU A 15 4.63 0.68 23.82
CA GLU A 15 4.71 -0.19 25.00
C GLU A 15 3.48 -0.11 25.91
N GLN A 16 2.85 1.07 25.97
CA GLN A 16 1.64 1.30 26.78
C GLN A 16 0.37 0.85 26.06
N GLU A 17 0.34 0.99 24.73
CA GLU A 17 -0.84 0.73 23.92
C GLU A 17 -0.94 -0.72 23.43
N LYS A 18 -2.09 -1.33 23.68
CA LYS A 18 -2.50 -2.62 23.11
C LYS A 18 -3.59 -2.41 22.07
N ALA A 19 -3.17 -2.20 20.82
CA ALA A 19 -4.09 -2.02 19.71
C ALA A 19 -4.56 -3.37 19.15
N ALA A 20 -5.83 -3.44 18.74
CA ALA A 20 -6.31 -4.53 17.91
C ALA A 20 -5.68 -4.45 16.50
N PRO A 21 -5.53 -5.58 15.79
CA PRO A 21 -5.01 -5.56 14.43
C PRO A 21 -5.90 -4.74 13.48
N PRO A 22 -5.32 -4.14 12.42
CA PRO A 22 -6.06 -3.29 11.48
C PRO A 22 -7.14 -4.00 10.69
N PHE A 23 -6.98 -5.31 10.50
CA PHE A 23 -7.96 -6.17 9.87
C PHE A 23 -8.11 -7.44 10.69
N PRO A 24 -9.33 -8.00 10.77
CA PRO A 24 -9.53 -9.28 11.44
C PRO A 24 -8.83 -10.39 10.65
N PRO A 25 -8.10 -11.33 11.30
CA PRO A 25 -7.60 -12.52 10.62
C PRO A 25 -8.78 -13.31 10.02
N ALA A 26 -8.52 -14.08 8.97
CA ALA A 26 -9.56 -14.83 8.25
C ALA A 26 -10.30 -15.83 9.14
N SER A 27 -9.64 -16.35 10.18
CA SER A 27 -10.23 -17.21 11.21
C SER A 27 -11.30 -16.54 12.06
N ASN A 28 -11.33 -15.20 12.13
CA ASN A 28 -12.41 -14.47 12.79
C ASN A 28 -13.67 -14.48 11.89
N ARG A 29 -14.40 -15.60 11.94
CA ARG A 29 -15.56 -15.82 11.08
C ARG A 29 -16.71 -14.87 11.34
N ASP A 30 -16.92 -14.42 12.57
CA ASP A 30 -17.97 -13.44 12.86
C ASP A 30 -17.70 -12.12 12.15
N ALA A 31 -16.45 -11.65 12.16
CA ALA A 31 -16.06 -10.43 11.46
C ALA A 31 -16.20 -10.58 9.93
N TRP A 32 -15.71 -11.69 9.37
CA TRP A 32 -15.77 -11.92 7.92
C TRP A 32 -17.18 -12.26 7.41
N ASN A 33 -18.04 -12.88 8.21
CA ASN A 33 -19.45 -13.09 7.88
C ASN A 33 -20.21 -11.77 7.82
N LYS A 34 -19.90 -10.82 8.71
CA LYS A 34 -20.42 -9.45 8.61
C LYS A 34 -19.94 -8.77 7.33
N VAL A 35 -18.65 -8.86 7.01
CA VAL A 35 -18.10 -8.32 5.75
C VAL A 35 -18.81 -8.91 4.52
N ARG A 36 -19.04 -10.23 4.49
CA ARG A 36 -19.81 -10.87 3.40
C ARG A 36 -21.23 -10.30 3.28
N SER A 37 -21.92 -10.16 4.42
CA SER A 37 -23.26 -9.58 4.45
C SER A 37 -23.29 -8.15 3.92
N ASP A 38 -22.30 -7.33 4.30
CA ASP A 38 -22.20 -5.93 3.88
C ASP A 38 -21.84 -5.80 2.39
N LEU A 39 -21.03 -6.73 1.84
CA LEU A 39 -20.67 -6.77 0.42
C LEU A 39 -21.83 -7.26 -0.47
N GLY A 40 -22.63 -8.19 0.03
CA GLY A 40 -23.67 -8.87 -0.73
C GLY A 40 -23.13 -10.04 -1.57
N GLU A 41 -23.96 -11.07 -1.75
CA GLU A 41 -23.57 -12.35 -2.38
C GLU A 41 -23.01 -12.21 -3.80
N GLU A 42 -23.48 -11.25 -4.59
CA GLU A 42 -22.97 -11.02 -5.95
C GLU A 42 -21.49 -10.62 -5.95
N LYS A 43 -21.10 -9.64 -5.11
CA LYS A 43 -19.71 -9.22 -5.00
C LYS A 43 -18.83 -10.30 -4.40
N VAL A 44 -19.34 -11.01 -3.38
CA VAL A 44 -18.64 -12.12 -2.76
C VAL A 44 -18.38 -13.24 -3.78
N ALA A 45 -19.37 -13.62 -4.58
CA ALA A 45 -19.23 -14.60 -5.66
C ALA A 45 -18.19 -14.15 -6.69
N ARG A 46 -18.11 -12.84 -7.01
CA ARG A 46 -17.09 -12.29 -7.91
C ARG A 46 -15.67 -12.41 -7.34
N TYR A 47 -15.46 -12.11 -6.05
CA TYR A 47 -14.16 -12.31 -5.41
C TYR A 47 -13.75 -13.80 -5.41
N ILE A 48 -14.68 -14.69 -5.11
CA ILE A 48 -14.44 -16.14 -5.13
C ILE A 48 -14.09 -16.61 -6.54
N ALA A 49 -14.86 -16.21 -7.57
CA ALA A 49 -14.58 -16.55 -8.97
C ALA A 49 -13.20 -16.03 -9.44
N ASN A 50 -12.80 -14.84 -9.00
CA ASN A 50 -11.46 -14.31 -9.28
C ASN A 50 -10.36 -15.15 -8.60
N GLY A 51 -10.59 -15.60 -7.36
CA GLY A 51 -9.73 -16.55 -6.67
C GLY A 51 -9.61 -17.87 -7.42
N GLU A 52 -10.72 -18.44 -7.88
CA GLU A 52 -10.75 -19.68 -8.69
C GLU A 52 -9.99 -19.55 -10.00
N ALA A 53 -10.14 -18.42 -10.69
CA ALA A 53 -9.40 -18.14 -11.91
C ALA A 53 -7.91 -18.10 -11.62
N CYS A 54 -7.47 -17.38 -10.57
CA CYS A 54 -6.06 -17.27 -10.19
C CYS A 54 -5.47 -18.59 -9.71
N ALA A 55 -6.24 -19.42 -8.99
CA ALA A 55 -5.79 -20.72 -8.48
C ALA A 55 -5.44 -21.73 -9.60
N ARG A 56 -6.02 -21.56 -10.79
CA ARG A 56 -5.75 -22.38 -11.97
C ARG A 56 -4.58 -21.86 -12.82
N MET A 57 -4.04 -20.68 -12.51
CA MET A 57 -2.95 -20.09 -13.26
C MET A 57 -1.60 -20.62 -12.78
N ASP A 58 -0.70 -20.87 -13.72
CA ASP A 58 0.71 -21.08 -13.39
C ASP A 58 1.31 -19.81 -12.79
N ILE A 59 2.19 -19.97 -11.79
CA ILE A 59 2.97 -18.86 -11.25
C ILE A 59 3.96 -18.41 -12.34
N PRO A 60 3.89 -17.17 -12.85
CA PRO A 60 4.74 -16.73 -13.94
C PRO A 60 6.23 -16.81 -13.57
N ALA A 61 7.06 -17.35 -14.47
CA ALA A 61 8.51 -17.39 -14.26
C ALA A 61 9.14 -15.99 -14.41
N LEU A 62 10.23 -15.74 -13.69
CA LEU A 62 11.00 -14.49 -13.77
C LEU A 62 12.48 -14.77 -14.13
N PRO A 63 12.79 -15.21 -15.37
CA PRO A 63 14.16 -15.51 -15.77
C PRO A 63 15.07 -14.29 -15.72
N ALA A 64 16.35 -14.49 -15.39
CA ALA A 64 17.36 -13.43 -15.40
C ALA A 64 17.51 -12.75 -16.78
N THR A 65 17.27 -13.48 -17.87
CA THR A 65 17.27 -12.92 -19.23
C THR A 65 16.13 -11.95 -19.47
N LEU A 66 14.97 -12.19 -18.86
CA LEU A 66 13.82 -11.29 -18.92
C LEU A 66 14.08 -10.02 -18.11
N TYR A 67 14.74 -10.14 -16.95
CA TYR A 67 15.18 -8.97 -16.17
C TYR A 67 16.16 -8.09 -16.96
N LEU A 68 17.16 -8.72 -17.59
CA LEU A 68 18.19 -8.04 -18.37
C LEU A 68 17.67 -7.42 -19.68
N ASP A 69 16.44 -7.73 -20.08
CA ASP A 69 15.89 -7.24 -21.34
C ASP A 69 15.76 -5.71 -21.33
N PHE A 70 15.32 -5.13 -20.21
CA PHE A 70 15.31 -3.67 -20.02
C PHE A 70 16.68 -3.04 -20.24
N LYS A 71 17.75 -3.63 -19.71
CA LYS A 71 19.12 -3.13 -19.92
C LYS A 71 19.57 -3.24 -21.38
N ARG A 72 19.06 -4.23 -22.12
CA ARG A 72 19.44 -4.51 -23.52
C ARG A 72 18.65 -3.67 -24.52
N THR A 73 17.37 -3.44 -24.26
CA THR A 73 16.43 -2.89 -25.25
C THR A 73 15.67 -1.66 -24.75
N GLY A 74 15.60 -1.43 -23.43
CA GLY A 74 14.73 -0.43 -22.79
C GLY A 74 13.30 -0.91 -22.55
N GLU A 75 12.93 -2.11 -23.03
CA GLU A 75 11.59 -2.68 -22.84
C GLU A 75 11.42 -3.19 -21.41
N ARG A 76 10.53 -2.56 -20.65
CA ARG A 76 10.30 -2.88 -19.23
C ARG A 76 9.10 -3.80 -18.99
N LEU A 77 8.03 -3.62 -19.76
CA LEU A 77 6.76 -4.33 -19.58
C LEU A 77 6.87 -5.86 -19.62
N PRO A 78 7.74 -6.48 -20.46
CA PRO A 78 7.88 -7.94 -20.46
C PRO A 78 8.25 -8.55 -19.11
N TYR A 79 9.04 -7.85 -18.28
CA TYR A 79 9.37 -8.29 -16.92
C TYR A 79 8.34 -7.82 -15.89
N GLU A 80 7.82 -6.60 -16.03
CA GLU A 80 6.89 -6.02 -15.06
C GLU A 80 5.51 -6.69 -15.06
N ASN A 81 5.03 -7.13 -16.22
CA ASN A 81 3.75 -7.82 -16.35
C ASN A 81 3.67 -9.13 -15.54
N PRO A 82 4.62 -10.09 -15.66
CA PRO A 82 4.59 -11.30 -14.84
C PRO A 82 4.79 -11.02 -13.35
N VAL A 83 5.59 -10.00 -12.99
CA VAL A 83 5.72 -9.54 -11.61
C VAL A 83 4.37 -9.04 -11.07
N ALA A 84 3.73 -8.10 -11.77
CA ALA A 84 2.42 -7.56 -11.40
C ALA A 84 1.37 -8.68 -11.31
N LYS A 85 1.43 -9.66 -12.22
CA LYS A 85 0.52 -10.80 -12.20
C LYS A 85 0.64 -11.64 -10.93
N ARG A 86 1.86 -11.90 -10.42
CA ARG A 86 2.04 -12.57 -9.12
C ARG A 86 1.38 -11.79 -7.96
N ARG A 87 1.51 -10.46 -7.95
CA ARG A 87 0.91 -9.60 -6.90
C ARG A 87 -0.61 -9.54 -7.00
N SER A 88 -1.14 -9.57 -8.22
CA SER A 88 -2.58 -9.66 -8.49
C SER A 88 -3.16 -11.01 -8.07
N MET A 89 -2.48 -12.13 -8.40
CA MET A 89 -2.86 -13.45 -7.92
C MET A 89 -2.89 -13.51 -6.39
N LEU A 90 -1.90 -12.91 -5.71
CA LEU A 90 -1.85 -12.87 -4.25
C LEU A 90 -3.05 -12.11 -3.68
N ARG A 91 -3.42 -10.95 -4.28
CA ARG A 91 -4.65 -10.23 -3.92
C ARG A 91 -5.89 -11.10 -4.08
N CYS A 92 -6.12 -11.66 -5.27
CA CYS A 92 -7.33 -12.40 -5.59
C CYS A 92 -7.52 -13.63 -4.69
N LEU A 93 -6.47 -14.43 -4.54
CA LEU A 93 -6.50 -15.64 -3.71
C LEU A 93 -6.72 -15.31 -2.23
N THR A 94 -6.04 -14.29 -1.72
CA THR A 94 -6.17 -13.88 -0.30
C THR A 94 -7.60 -13.42 -0.01
N LEU A 95 -8.15 -12.52 -0.83
CA LEU A 95 -9.50 -12.00 -0.61
C LEU A 95 -10.57 -13.09 -0.78
N ALA A 96 -10.41 -13.99 -1.74
CA ALA A 96 -11.29 -15.14 -1.91
C ALA A 96 -11.29 -16.06 -0.68
N GLU A 97 -10.12 -16.42 -0.17
CA GLU A 97 -9.99 -17.27 1.02
C GLU A 97 -10.52 -16.58 2.29
N CYS A 98 -10.25 -15.29 2.48
CA CYS A 98 -10.83 -14.55 3.62
C CYS A 98 -12.36 -14.54 3.60
N LEU A 99 -12.96 -14.41 2.42
CA LEU A 99 -14.41 -14.40 2.26
C LEU A 99 -15.00 -15.80 2.40
N GLU A 100 -14.44 -16.81 1.73
CA GLU A 100 -14.98 -18.17 1.65
C GLU A 100 -14.58 -19.05 2.83
N TYR A 101 -13.29 -19.07 3.17
CA TYR A 101 -12.69 -19.82 4.29
C TYR A 101 -12.95 -21.33 4.23
N GLU A 102 -12.73 -21.92 3.06
CA GLU A 102 -12.85 -23.36 2.80
C GLU A 102 -11.47 -24.05 2.64
N GLY A 103 -10.38 -23.30 2.70
CA GLY A 103 -9.00 -23.80 2.65
C GLY A 103 -8.49 -24.13 1.25
N ARG A 104 -9.36 -24.14 0.23
CA ARG A 104 -9.00 -24.56 -1.14
C ARG A 104 -8.06 -23.60 -1.86
N PHE A 105 -7.88 -22.37 -1.38
CA PHE A 105 -6.90 -21.42 -1.93
C PHE A 105 -5.57 -21.43 -1.16
N LEU A 106 -5.46 -22.14 -0.02
CA LEU A 106 -4.27 -22.15 0.82
C LEU A 106 -3.04 -22.74 0.11
N ASP A 107 -3.17 -23.87 -0.60
CA ASP A 107 -2.06 -24.46 -1.36
C ASP A 107 -1.57 -23.55 -2.52
N PRO A 108 -2.45 -22.96 -3.37
CA PRO A 108 -2.05 -21.93 -4.32
C PRO A 108 -1.35 -20.73 -3.68
N LEU A 109 -1.86 -20.24 -2.54
CA LEU A 109 -1.26 -19.13 -1.78
C LEU A 109 0.13 -19.49 -1.26
N LEU A 110 0.29 -20.68 -0.68
CA LEU A 110 1.56 -21.19 -0.17
C LEU A 110 2.64 -21.15 -1.27
N ASN A 111 2.34 -21.74 -2.43
CA ASN A 111 3.26 -21.76 -3.57
C ASN A 111 3.60 -20.36 -4.08
N LEU A 112 2.60 -19.48 -4.20
CA LEU A 112 2.77 -18.12 -4.71
C LEU A 112 3.61 -17.25 -3.78
N VAL A 113 3.33 -17.28 -2.48
CA VAL A 113 4.05 -16.49 -1.48
C VAL A 113 5.49 -16.96 -1.36
N TRP A 114 5.70 -18.28 -1.40
CA TRP A 114 7.05 -18.84 -1.45
C TRP A 114 7.81 -18.36 -2.68
N ALA A 115 7.20 -18.42 -3.86
CA ALA A 115 7.79 -17.94 -5.10
C ALA A 115 8.08 -16.43 -5.11
N ILE A 116 7.26 -15.60 -4.46
CA ILE A 116 7.51 -14.15 -4.28
C ILE A 116 8.71 -13.93 -3.35
N CYS A 117 8.82 -14.69 -2.27
CA CYS A 117 9.96 -14.62 -1.34
C CYS A 117 11.28 -15.06 -2.00
N GLU A 118 11.22 -15.95 -2.99
CA GLU A 118 12.38 -16.44 -3.75
C GLU A 118 12.83 -15.50 -4.88
N GLU A 119 12.06 -14.45 -5.21
CA GLU A 119 12.48 -13.49 -6.23
C GLU A 119 13.80 -12.84 -5.85
N SER A 120 14.80 -12.86 -6.75
CA SER A 120 16.10 -12.23 -6.47
C SER A 120 15.97 -10.73 -6.17
N SER A 121 14.96 -10.06 -6.69
CA SER A 121 14.64 -8.67 -6.33
C SER A 121 13.15 -8.43 -6.37
N TRP A 122 12.71 -7.50 -5.55
CA TRP A 122 11.36 -6.94 -5.63
C TRP A 122 11.35 -5.58 -6.35
N SER A 123 12.51 -5.06 -6.72
CA SER A 123 12.67 -3.83 -7.50
C SER A 123 12.57 -4.13 -9.00
N TYR A 124 11.95 -3.22 -9.74
CA TYR A 124 11.83 -3.36 -11.19
C TYR A 124 13.17 -3.05 -11.90
N PRO A 125 13.44 -3.63 -13.08
CA PRO A 125 14.67 -3.36 -13.84
C PRO A 125 14.90 -1.88 -14.15
N ALA A 126 13.82 -1.10 -14.28
CA ALA A 126 13.87 0.35 -14.47
C ALA A 126 14.47 1.11 -13.28
N HIS A 127 14.40 0.54 -12.07
CA HIS A 127 14.94 1.11 -10.83
C HIS A 127 16.25 0.45 -10.40
N GLN A 128 16.53 -0.75 -10.92
CA GLN A 128 17.75 -1.50 -10.70
C GLN A 128 18.16 -2.19 -12.01
N THR A 129 19.01 -1.55 -12.80
CA THR A 129 19.29 -2.00 -14.19
C THR A 129 20.19 -3.25 -14.26
N GLU A 130 21.02 -3.46 -13.24
CA GLU A 130 21.86 -4.65 -13.14
C GLU A 130 21.13 -5.78 -12.41
N LEU A 131 21.50 -7.03 -12.71
CA LEU A 131 21.06 -8.16 -11.88
C LEU A 131 21.41 -7.92 -10.41
N THR A 132 20.51 -8.34 -9.54
CA THR A 132 20.53 -7.95 -8.14
C THR A 132 21.70 -8.56 -7.38
N ASP A 133 22.54 -7.68 -6.84
CA ASP A 133 23.49 -8.02 -5.80
C ASP A 133 22.71 -8.21 -4.49
N MET A 134 22.51 -9.48 -4.11
CA MET A 134 21.76 -9.88 -2.92
C MET A 134 22.35 -9.38 -1.59
N THR A 135 23.57 -8.83 -1.61
CA THR A 135 24.23 -8.20 -0.45
C THR A 135 23.99 -6.69 -0.38
N LYS A 136 23.40 -6.10 -1.42
CA LYS A 136 23.07 -4.68 -1.53
C LYS A 136 21.60 -4.52 -1.93
N PRO A 137 20.67 -4.80 -1.00
CA PRO A 137 19.25 -4.63 -1.27
C PRO A 137 18.94 -3.19 -1.70
N VAL A 138 17.92 -3.03 -2.54
CA VAL A 138 17.45 -1.73 -3.04
C VAL A 138 16.06 -1.46 -2.47
N ILE A 139 15.89 -0.33 -1.79
CA ILE A 139 14.58 0.11 -1.34
C ILE A 139 13.97 1.07 -2.38
N ASP A 140 13.08 0.52 -3.19
CA ASP A 140 12.29 1.23 -4.18
C ASP A 140 10.78 1.09 -3.95
N LEU A 141 9.98 1.71 -4.82
CA LEU A 141 8.53 1.66 -4.80
C LEU A 141 8.00 0.21 -4.72
N PHE A 142 8.46 -0.66 -5.62
CA PHE A 142 7.89 -2.01 -5.79
C PHE A 142 8.36 -2.97 -4.71
N ALA A 143 9.59 -2.82 -4.23
CA ALA A 143 10.10 -3.59 -3.09
C ALA A 143 9.32 -3.29 -1.82
N THR A 144 9.08 -2.01 -1.53
CA THR A 144 8.32 -1.63 -0.34
C THR A 144 6.86 -2.06 -0.44
N MET A 145 6.20 -1.87 -1.59
CA MET A 145 4.84 -2.37 -1.84
C MET A 145 4.73 -3.89 -1.69
N THR A 146 5.73 -4.66 -2.18
CA THR A 146 5.77 -6.12 -2.01
C THR A 146 5.87 -6.50 -0.54
N GLY A 147 6.77 -5.86 0.22
CA GLY A 147 6.93 -6.16 1.65
C GLY A 147 5.66 -5.88 2.46
N ARG A 148 4.97 -4.77 2.16
CA ARG A 148 3.66 -4.50 2.78
C ARG A 148 2.61 -5.53 2.40
N GLN A 149 2.51 -5.88 1.12
CA GLN A 149 1.52 -6.84 0.65
C GLN A 149 1.70 -8.21 1.33
N LEU A 150 2.95 -8.66 1.52
CA LEU A 150 3.25 -9.87 2.28
C LEU A 150 2.89 -9.74 3.77
N ALA A 151 3.11 -8.57 4.37
CA ALA A 151 2.75 -8.31 5.76
C ALA A 151 1.23 -8.35 6.00
N GLU A 152 0.45 -7.74 5.11
CA GLU A 152 -1.01 -7.78 5.20
C GLU A 152 -1.57 -9.17 4.89
N PHE A 153 -0.93 -9.92 4.00
CA PHE A 153 -1.24 -11.34 3.80
C PHE A 153 -0.97 -12.19 5.06
N ASP A 154 0.21 -12.04 5.69
CA ASP A 154 0.59 -12.78 6.90
C ASP A 154 -0.40 -12.52 8.04
N LEU A 155 -0.83 -11.25 8.21
CA LEU A 155 -1.87 -10.87 9.17
C LEU A 155 -3.19 -11.64 8.94
N LEU A 156 -3.60 -11.78 7.68
CA LEU A 156 -4.91 -12.31 7.33
C LEU A 156 -4.95 -13.84 7.36
N LEU A 157 -3.94 -14.50 6.79
CA LEU A 157 -3.93 -15.94 6.50
C LEU A 157 -2.66 -16.66 6.96
N GLY A 158 -1.66 -15.95 7.52
CA GLY A 158 -0.37 -16.57 7.88
C GLY A 158 -0.52 -17.73 8.86
N ALA A 159 -1.45 -17.62 9.81
CA ALA A 159 -1.73 -18.67 10.80
C ALA A 159 -2.44 -19.92 10.24
N GLU A 160 -2.98 -19.85 9.01
CA GLU A 160 -3.64 -20.96 8.32
C GLU A 160 -2.65 -21.77 7.46
N LEU A 161 -1.40 -21.31 7.35
CA LEU A 161 -0.36 -21.90 6.52
C LEU A 161 0.74 -22.53 7.38
N ASP A 162 1.69 -23.19 6.72
CA ASP A 162 2.90 -23.68 7.38
C ASP A 162 3.66 -22.52 8.04
N ASP A 163 4.03 -22.69 9.32
CA ASP A 163 4.73 -21.67 10.13
C ASP A 163 5.98 -21.09 9.44
N TRP A 164 6.67 -21.89 8.60
CA TRP A 164 7.84 -21.43 7.87
C TRP A 164 7.54 -20.35 6.84
N VAL A 165 6.29 -20.21 6.38
CA VAL A 165 5.87 -19.11 5.52
C VAL A 165 6.01 -17.78 6.26
N GLY A 166 5.46 -17.70 7.48
CA GLY A 166 5.55 -16.51 8.32
C GLY A 166 6.99 -16.16 8.68
N HIS A 167 7.82 -17.17 8.96
CA HIS A 167 9.27 -16.99 9.16
C HIS A 167 9.96 -16.47 7.90
N ARG A 168 9.63 -17.01 6.73
CA ARG A 168 10.23 -16.60 5.46
C ARG A 168 9.86 -15.16 5.09
N ILE A 169 8.59 -14.77 5.27
CA ILE A 169 8.13 -13.39 5.05
C ILE A 169 8.91 -12.43 5.94
N ARG A 170 8.96 -12.67 7.25
CA ARG A 170 9.71 -11.83 8.20
C ARG A 170 11.18 -11.72 7.82
N TYR A 171 11.82 -12.84 7.45
CA TYR A 171 13.22 -12.86 7.03
C TYR A 171 13.47 -12.00 5.78
N GLU A 172 12.69 -12.18 4.71
CA GLU A 172 12.87 -11.44 3.46
C GLU A 172 12.54 -9.96 3.62
N VAL A 173 11.45 -9.62 4.32
CA VAL A 173 11.07 -8.22 4.58
C VAL A 173 12.14 -7.53 5.44
N ASN A 174 12.62 -8.18 6.50
CA ASN A 174 13.66 -7.63 7.35
C ASN A 174 14.94 -7.34 6.54
N ARG A 175 15.42 -8.35 5.82
CA ARG A 175 16.68 -8.29 5.06
C ARG A 175 16.63 -7.27 3.91
N ARG A 176 15.49 -7.16 3.22
CA ARG A 176 15.36 -6.29 2.04
C ARG A 176 14.97 -4.87 2.39
N LEU A 177 14.18 -4.68 3.45
CA LEU A 177 13.56 -3.41 3.79
C LEU A 177 14.01 -2.86 5.14
N PHE A 178 13.76 -3.56 6.26
CA PHE A 178 13.94 -2.95 7.59
C PHE A 178 15.41 -2.69 7.95
N GLU A 179 16.29 -3.68 7.76
CA GLU A 179 17.71 -3.54 8.08
C GLU A 179 18.41 -2.50 7.18
N PRO A 180 18.21 -2.48 5.85
CA PRO A 180 18.76 -1.43 4.99
C PRO A 180 18.14 -0.05 5.24
N TYR A 181 16.86 0.01 5.62
CA TYR A 181 16.20 1.26 5.97
C TYR A 181 16.79 1.87 7.25
N LEU A 182 17.10 1.04 8.25
CA LEU A 182 17.69 1.46 9.52
C LEU A 182 19.19 1.69 9.47
N THR A 183 19.88 1.20 8.42
CA THR A 183 21.34 1.38 8.27
C THR A 183 21.74 2.86 8.40
N PRO A 184 22.61 3.21 9.38
CA PRO A 184 23.06 4.58 9.57
C PRO A 184 23.89 5.10 8.38
N HIS A 185 23.89 6.42 8.18
CA HIS A 185 24.78 7.14 7.23
C HIS A 185 24.61 6.87 5.73
N ARG A 186 23.53 6.19 5.31
CA ARG A 186 23.16 6.06 3.89
C ARG A 186 21.67 6.35 3.69
N PRO A 187 21.23 7.62 3.76
CA PRO A 187 19.86 7.95 3.42
C PRO A 187 19.59 7.60 1.95
N TRP A 188 18.45 6.99 1.69
CA TRP A 188 18.00 6.76 0.32
C TRP A 188 17.69 8.10 -0.34
N TRP A 189 17.89 8.18 -1.65
CA TRP A 189 17.80 9.44 -2.39
C TRP A 189 16.42 10.12 -2.25
N TRP A 190 15.37 9.34 -2.02
CA TRP A 190 13.99 9.81 -1.88
C TRP A 190 13.63 10.29 -0.45
N MET A 191 14.50 10.10 0.55
CA MET A 191 14.14 10.34 1.96
C MET A 191 14.09 11.81 2.37
N TYR A 192 15.02 12.63 1.90
CA TYR A 192 15.18 13.99 2.42
C TYR A 192 15.42 14.98 1.31
N ASN A 193 14.97 16.22 1.54
CA ASN A 193 15.30 17.36 0.71
C ASN A 193 16.82 17.61 0.80
N THR A 194 17.46 17.83 -0.34
CA THR A 194 18.84 18.33 -0.45
C THR A 194 18.85 19.68 -1.15
N ARG A 195 20.02 20.31 -1.25
CA ARG A 195 20.17 21.55 -2.02
C ARG A 195 19.86 21.36 -3.50
N GLU A 196 20.13 20.16 -4.04
CA GLU A 196 19.92 19.87 -5.46
C GLU A 196 18.58 19.21 -5.77
N ARG A 197 17.91 18.60 -4.77
CA ARG A 197 16.71 17.78 -5.01
C ARG A 197 15.69 17.93 -3.90
N ARG A 198 14.44 18.17 -4.27
CA ARG A 198 13.29 17.97 -3.37
C ARG A 198 12.77 16.54 -3.45
N THR A 199 12.17 16.07 -2.37
CA THR A 199 11.45 14.79 -2.34
C THR A 199 10.22 14.84 -3.26
N ASN A 200 9.61 13.68 -3.50
CA ASN A 200 8.43 13.48 -4.34
C ASN A 200 7.64 12.26 -3.83
N ASN A 201 6.68 11.77 -4.60
CA ASN A 201 5.88 10.59 -4.26
C ASN A 201 6.68 9.36 -3.76
N TRP A 202 7.93 9.15 -4.21
CA TRP A 202 8.76 8.04 -3.72
C TRP A 202 8.96 8.08 -2.21
N ASN A 203 9.03 9.27 -1.63
CA ASN A 203 9.14 9.43 -0.19
C ASN A 203 7.93 8.81 0.52
N ALA A 204 6.73 9.22 0.12
CA ALA A 204 5.49 8.75 0.72
C ALA A 204 5.23 7.26 0.47
N VAL A 205 5.51 6.78 -0.75
CA VAL A 205 5.34 5.36 -1.09
C VAL A 205 6.31 4.49 -0.29
N CYS A 206 7.61 4.80 -0.30
CA CYS A 206 8.60 3.97 0.38
C CYS A 206 8.43 4.00 1.90
N ASN A 207 8.34 5.19 2.51
CA ASN A 207 8.12 5.30 3.95
C ASN A 207 6.78 4.68 4.36
N GLY A 208 5.72 4.96 3.60
CA GLY A 208 4.38 4.48 3.89
C GLY A 208 4.32 2.95 3.95
N ASN A 209 4.87 2.29 2.93
CA ASN A 209 4.87 0.82 2.87
C ASN A 209 5.81 0.17 3.89
N ILE A 210 6.99 0.75 4.15
CA ILE A 210 7.92 0.22 5.17
C ILE A 210 7.29 0.28 6.56
N VAL A 211 6.74 1.44 6.94
CA VAL A 211 6.08 1.59 8.24
C VAL A 211 4.87 0.66 8.35
N SER A 212 4.07 0.56 7.29
CA SER A 212 2.92 -0.36 7.26
C SER A 212 3.33 -1.82 7.47
N ALA A 213 4.40 -2.27 6.81
CA ALA A 213 4.94 -3.60 6.99
C ALA A 213 5.53 -3.80 8.40
N ALA A 214 6.24 -2.81 8.93
CA ALA A 214 6.86 -2.88 10.26
C ALA A 214 5.81 -2.97 11.36
N ILE A 215 4.72 -2.22 11.28
CA ILE A 215 3.60 -2.30 12.24
C ILE A 215 3.03 -3.72 12.34
N LEU A 216 3.09 -4.49 11.24
CA LEU A 216 2.50 -5.83 11.15
C LEU A 216 3.48 -6.97 11.43
N LEU A 217 4.79 -6.75 11.25
CA LEU A 217 5.81 -7.82 11.29
C LEU A 217 6.91 -7.61 12.34
N GLU A 218 7.10 -6.40 12.85
CA GLU A 218 8.15 -6.09 13.83
C GLU A 218 7.62 -6.23 15.25
N ASP A 219 8.19 -7.19 15.99
CA ASP A 219 7.83 -7.46 17.39
C ASP A 219 8.61 -6.57 18.38
N ASP A 220 9.77 -6.03 17.97
CA ASP A 220 10.57 -5.12 18.78
C ASP A 220 10.03 -3.68 18.70
N ASN A 221 9.35 -3.23 19.76
CA ASN A 221 8.81 -1.88 19.86
C ASN A 221 9.87 -0.78 19.73
N ALA A 222 11.11 -0.99 20.20
CA ALA A 222 12.17 0.02 20.07
C ALA A 222 12.56 0.19 18.60
N ARG A 223 12.70 -0.93 17.88
CA ARG A 223 13.00 -0.94 16.46
C ARG A 223 11.86 -0.38 15.62
N LEU A 224 10.61 -0.75 15.93
CA LEU A 224 9.42 -0.19 15.30
C LEU A 224 9.34 1.33 15.51
N ALA A 225 9.65 1.81 16.72
CA ALA A 225 9.67 3.23 17.03
C ALA A 225 10.72 4.00 16.22
N GLU A 226 11.91 3.42 16.02
CA GLU A 226 12.94 4.01 15.17
C GLU A 226 12.48 4.11 13.71
N ILE A 227 11.84 3.06 13.17
CA ILE A 227 11.28 3.07 11.81
C ILE A 227 10.23 4.18 11.66
N ILE A 228 9.27 4.28 12.59
CA ILE A 228 8.21 5.29 12.57
C ILE A 228 8.78 6.70 12.69
N ALA A 229 9.70 6.95 13.64
CA ALA A 229 10.29 8.27 13.83
C ALA A 229 11.13 8.73 12.63
N ARG A 230 11.89 7.80 12.02
CA ARG A 230 12.67 8.07 10.80
C ARG A 230 11.76 8.41 9.62
N ALA A 231 10.67 7.68 9.46
CA ALA A 231 9.66 7.96 8.45
C ALA A 231 8.97 9.31 8.71
N ALA A 232 8.58 9.61 9.96
CA ALA A 232 7.95 10.87 10.33
C ALA A 232 8.82 12.07 9.96
N ARG A 233 10.13 12.01 10.22
CA ARG A 233 11.06 13.06 9.80
C ARG A 233 11.21 13.16 8.28
N SER A 234 11.28 12.03 7.58
CA SER A 234 11.37 11.99 6.12
C SER A 234 10.11 12.52 5.44
N LEU A 235 8.94 12.26 6.02
CA LEU A 235 7.63 12.67 5.50
C LEU A 235 7.32 14.14 5.73
N ASP A 236 7.95 14.81 6.70
CA ASP A 236 7.88 16.28 6.78
C ASP A 236 8.37 16.92 5.48
N ASP A 237 9.49 16.44 4.92
CA ASP A 237 10.04 16.96 3.65
C ASP A 237 9.12 16.69 2.45
N TYR A 238 8.32 15.62 2.50
CA TYR A 238 7.28 15.31 1.51
C TYR A 238 6.07 16.23 1.68
N LEU A 239 5.59 16.44 2.90
CA LEU A 239 4.45 17.33 3.14
C LEU A 239 4.78 18.79 2.77
N GLU A 240 6.04 19.20 2.87
CA GLU A 240 6.53 20.50 2.39
C GLU A 240 6.48 20.68 0.85
N THR A 241 6.31 19.60 0.06
CA THR A 241 6.20 19.71 -1.40
C THR A 241 4.81 20.17 -1.85
N PHE A 242 3.80 20.06 -0.99
CA PHE A 242 2.48 20.60 -1.25
C PHE A 242 2.46 22.10 -0.97
N ASP A 243 1.71 22.86 -1.78
CA ASP A 243 1.53 24.28 -1.53
C ASP A 243 0.64 24.57 -0.31
N ALA A 244 0.47 25.85 0.03
CA ALA A 244 -0.30 26.29 1.19
C ALA A 244 -1.79 25.90 1.16
N ASP A 245 -2.31 25.59 -0.03
CA ASP A 245 -3.68 25.14 -0.30
C ASP A 245 -3.75 23.62 -0.49
N GLY A 246 -2.65 22.88 -0.34
CA GLY A 246 -2.58 21.43 -0.51
C GLY A 246 -2.41 20.98 -1.95
N GLY A 247 -2.07 21.89 -2.87
CA GLY A 247 -1.78 21.59 -4.26
C GLY A 247 -0.54 20.72 -4.42
N SER A 248 -0.66 19.65 -5.22
CA SER A 248 0.47 18.80 -5.62
C SER A 248 1.03 19.25 -6.96
N THR A 249 2.33 19.52 -7.04
CA THR A 249 3.00 19.78 -8.32
C THR A 249 3.14 18.53 -9.20
N GLU A 250 2.95 17.34 -8.62
CA GLU A 250 2.98 16.06 -9.36
C GLU A 250 1.64 15.72 -10.04
N GLY A 251 0.60 16.51 -9.78
CA GLY A 251 -0.73 16.33 -10.37
C GLY A 251 -1.63 15.30 -9.66
N PRO A 252 -2.89 15.17 -10.08
CA PRO A 252 -3.89 14.32 -9.41
C PRO A 252 -3.57 12.82 -9.41
N GLY A 253 -2.93 12.30 -10.47
CA GLY A 253 -2.51 10.89 -10.54
C GLY A 253 -1.50 10.54 -9.45
N TYR A 254 -0.42 11.30 -9.34
CA TYR A 254 0.60 11.09 -8.31
C TYR A 254 0.14 11.49 -6.92
N TRP A 255 -0.86 12.36 -6.77
CA TRP A 255 -1.56 12.54 -5.50
C TRP A 255 -2.17 11.20 -5.04
N SER A 256 -2.93 10.52 -5.90
CA SER A 256 -3.55 9.22 -5.55
C SER A 256 -2.48 8.18 -5.19
N TYR A 257 -1.35 8.18 -5.91
CA TYR A 257 -0.26 7.24 -5.70
C TYR A 257 0.55 7.53 -4.42
N GLY A 258 1.18 8.71 -4.33
CA GLY A 258 2.03 9.10 -3.20
C GLY A 258 1.22 9.35 -1.92
N TYR A 259 0.25 10.25 -1.99
CA TYR A 259 -0.55 10.63 -0.81
C TYR A 259 -1.45 9.47 -0.36
N GLY A 260 -1.94 8.64 -1.28
CA GLY A 260 -2.64 7.40 -0.91
C GLY A 260 -1.81 6.47 -0.03
N ASN A 261 -0.53 6.26 -0.36
CA ASN A 261 0.37 5.46 0.48
C ASN A 261 0.67 6.12 1.83
N TYR A 262 0.76 7.45 1.88
CA TYR A 262 0.85 8.19 3.14
C TYR A 262 -0.38 7.96 4.03
N VAL A 263 -1.60 8.11 3.48
CA VAL A 263 -2.85 7.94 4.23
C VAL A 263 -3.01 6.52 4.74
N LEU A 264 -2.69 5.54 3.89
CA LEU A 264 -2.69 4.13 4.28
C LEU A 264 -1.79 3.85 5.49
N MET A 265 -0.59 4.44 5.52
CA MET A 265 0.33 4.31 6.65
C MET A 265 -0.17 5.07 7.88
N ALA A 266 -0.65 6.30 7.70
CA ALA A 266 -1.12 7.15 8.79
C ALA A 266 -2.29 6.49 9.55
N GLN A 267 -3.20 5.83 8.83
CA GLN A 267 -4.27 5.03 9.44
C GLN A 267 -3.73 3.88 10.32
N LEU A 268 -2.69 3.18 9.87
CA LEU A 268 -2.08 2.09 10.64
C LEU A 268 -1.32 2.60 11.87
N VAL A 269 -0.61 3.74 11.75
CA VAL A 269 0.07 4.39 12.88
C VAL A 269 -0.93 4.86 13.92
N GLU A 270 -2.00 5.54 13.51
CA GLU A 270 -3.08 5.98 14.41
C GLU A 270 -3.71 4.78 15.12
N GLN A 271 -3.98 3.68 14.41
CA GLN A 271 -4.53 2.48 15.02
C GLN A 271 -3.56 1.80 15.99
N ARG A 272 -2.30 1.56 15.60
CA ARG A 272 -1.30 0.88 16.44
C ARG A 272 -1.01 1.64 17.74
N SER A 273 -1.23 2.95 17.74
CA SER A 273 -1.05 3.85 18.87
C SER A 273 -2.35 4.24 19.58
N ASN A 274 -3.50 3.63 19.24
CA ASN A 274 -4.82 4.02 19.76
C ASN A 274 -5.08 5.55 19.70
N GLY A 275 -4.63 6.19 18.62
CA GLY A 275 -4.80 7.61 18.37
C GLY A 275 -3.77 8.54 19.01
N GLN A 276 -2.79 8.02 19.76
CA GLN A 276 -1.75 8.85 20.39
C GLN A 276 -0.77 9.45 19.36
N LEU A 277 -0.53 8.74 18.24
CA LEU A 277 0.26 9.25 17.13
C LEU A 277 -0.67 9.72 16.01
N GLU A 278 -1.04 11.00 16.05
CA GLU A 278 -1.94 11.57 15.03
C GLU A 278 -1.15 12.12 13.84
N PHE A 279 -1.35 11.50 12.67
CA PHE A 279 -0.68 11.87 11.41
C PHE A 279 -1.66 12.56 10.46
N LEU A 280 -2.98 12.35 10.61
CA LEU A 280 -4.00 12.95 9.74
C LEU A 280 -4.65 14.23 10.30
N GLY A 281 -4.29 14.66 11.51
CA GLY A 281 -5.01 15.71 12.24
C GLY A 281 -4.71 17.16 11.86
N SER A 282 -3.78 17.42 10.94
CA SER A 282 -3.40 18.82 10.63
C SER A 282 -4.26 19.45 9.55
N ASP A 283 -4.43 20.78 9.61
CA ASP A 283 -5.12 21.57 8.57
C ASP A 283 -4.46 21.39 7.17
N GLN A 284 -3.13 21.21 7.15
CA GLN A 284 -2.40 20.92 5.92
C GLN A 284 -2.87 19.58 5.30
N ILE A 285 -3.04 18.52 6.09
CA ILE A 285 -3.57 17.24 5.61
C ILE A 285 -5.00 17.40 5.09
N ARG A 286 -5.85 18.16 5.78
CA ARG A 286 -7.21 18.46 5.30
C ARG A 286 -7.18 19.12 3.92
N LYS A 287 -6.33 20.12 3.72
CA LYS A 287 -6.17 20.82 2.43
C LYS A 287 -5.62 19.92 1.33
N ILE A 288 -4.57 19.14 1.62
CA ILE A 288 -4.02 18.15 0.67
C ILE A 288 -5.09 17.13 0.28
N SER A 289 -5.93 16.69 1.22
CA SER A 289 -7.03 15.74 0.95
C SER A 289 -8.08 16.28 -0.01
N GLN A 290 -8.30 17.60 -0.03
CA GLN A 290 -9.27 18.25 -0.93
C GLN A 290 -8.74 18.47 -2.36
N PHE A 291 -7.45 18.26 -2.61
CA PHE A 291 -6.82 18.55 -3.91
C PHE A 291 -7.54 17.91 -5.12
N PRO A 292 -7.99 16.64 -5.09
CA PRO A 292 -8.73 16.06 -6.21
C PRO A 292 -10.05 16.78 -6.51
N ALA A 293 -10.79 17.19 -5.48
CA ALA A 293 -12.05 17.92 -5.64
C ALA A 293 -11.83 19.33 -6.21
N ARG A 294 -10.62 19.89 -6.09
CA ARG A 294 -10.25 21.19 -6.66
C ARG A 294 -9.67 21.09 -8.07
N THR A 295 -9.37 19.89 -8.54
CA THR A 295 -8.77 19.63 -9.85
C THR A 295 -9.69 18.86 -10.80
N VAL A 296 -10.88 18.45 -10.34
CA VAL A 296 -11.92 17.86 -11.18
C VAL A 296 -12.60 18.95 -12.02
N LEU A 297 -12.74 18.72 -13.33
CA LEU A 297 -13.41 19.61 -14.28
C LEU A 297 -14.83 19.15 -14.59
N SER A 298 -14.99 17.83 -14.74
CA SER A 298 -16.27 17.15 -14.98
C SER A 298 -16.13 15.67 -14.62
N HIS A 299 -17.18 14.86 -14.81
CA HIS A 299 -17.19 13.45 -14.44
C HIS A 299 -15.95 12.69 -14.97
N ASN A 300 -15.10 12.23 -14.05
CA ASN A 300 -13.83 11.53 -14.30
C ASN A 300 -12.82 12.30 -15.18
N LEU A 301 -12.94 13.65 -15.25
CA LEU A 301 -12.08 14.52 -16.01
C LEU A 301 -11.33 15.48 -15.07
N PHE A 302 -10.00 15.46 -15.11
CA PHE A 302 -9.16 16.26 -14.22
C PHE A 302 -8.26 17.22 -15.00
N VAL A 303 -7.84 18.29 -14.34
CA VAL A 303 -6.74 19.13 -14.83
C VAL A 303 -5.47 18.28 -14.81
N ASN A 304 -5.03 17.84 -15.98
CA ASN A 304 -3.90 16.94 -16.15
C ASN A 304 -2.63 17.72 -16.49
N PHE A 305 -1.84 17.99 -15.46
CA PHE A 305 -0.50 18.57 -15.58
C PHE A 305 0.52 17.58 -15.03
N SER A 306 1.80 17.78 -15.38
CA SER A 306 2.87 16.83 -15.13
C SER A 306 2.55 15.46 -15.78
N ASP A 307 3.13 14.38 -15.28
CA ASP A 307 2.89 13.02 -15.77
C ASP A 307 1.52 12.52 -15.27
N CYS A 308 0.45 13.00 -15.89
CA CYS A 308 -0.93 12.70 -15.51
C CYS A 308 -1.82 12.56 -16.74
N ASP A 309 -2.62 11.49 -16.76
CA ASP A 309 -3.67 11.30 -17.76
C ASP A 309 -4.83 12.27 -17.53
N MET A 310 -5.58 12.54 -18.60
CA MET A 310 -6.80 13.36 -18.55
C MET A 310 -7.92 12.68 -17.76
N HIS A 311 -7.92 11.34 -17.76
CA HIS A 311 -8.86 10.51 -17.00
C HIS A 311 -8.07 9.84 -15.88
N VAL A 312 -8.23 10.34 -14.66
CA VAL A 312 -7.49 9.87 -13.50
C VAL A 312 -8.36 8.91 -12.72
N SER A 313 -7.95 7.65 -12.66
CA SER A 313 -8.60 6.68 -11.77
C SER A 313 -8.10 6.92 -10.33
N LEU A 314 -8.88 7.64 -9.54
CA LEU A 314 -8.63 7.79 -8.11
C LEU A 314 -9.14 6.57 -7.36
N GLN A 315 -8.49 6.24 -6.24
CA GLN A 315 -8.93 5.12 -5.41
C GLN A 315 -10.23 5.48 -4.66
N PRO A 316 -11.37 4.84 -4.92
CA PRO A 316 -12.64 5.21 -4.27
C PRO A 316 -12.59 4.98 -2.76
N ALA A 317 -11.93 3.90 -2.34
CA ALA A 317 -11.71 3.58 -0.93
C ALA A 317 -10.93 4.70 -0.21
N LEU A 318 -9.89 5.24 -0.84
CA LEU A 318 -9.11 6.36 -0.28
C LEU A 318 -10.00 7.59 -0.08
N LEU A 319 -10.77 7.95 -1.11
CA LEU A 319 -11.67 9.10 -1.06
C LEU A 319 -12.76 8.93 0.00
N ALA A 320 -13.35 7.75 0.10
CA ALA A 320 -14.36 7.41 1.10
C ALA A 320 -13.80 7.50 2.53
N PHE A 321 -12.59 6.96 2.74
CA PHE A 321 -11.90 7.03 4.03
C PHE A 321 -11.60 8.47 4.43
N LEU A 322 -11.00 9.27 3.53
CA LEU A 322 -10.69 10.67 3.81
C LEU A 322 -11.95 11.50 4.06
N SER A 323 -13.01 11.25 3.28
CA SER A 323 -14.30 11.91 3.48
C SER A 323 -14.82 11.74 4.91
N LYS A 324 -14.81 10.50 5.42
CA LYS A 324 -15.26 10.16 6.77
C LYS A 324 -14.29 10.66 7.84
N ARG A 325 -12.98 10.41 7.67
CA ARG A 325 -11.95 10.73 8.67
C ARG A 325 -11.76 12.24 8.88
N LEU A 326 -11.98 13.02 7.82
CA LEU A 326 -11.72 14.46 7.81
C LEU A 326 -12.99 15.30 7.63
N ASP A 327 -14.19 14.70 7.59
CA ASP A 327 -15.45 15.43 7.35
C ASP A 327 -15.38 16.30 6.06
N LEU A 328 -15.15 15.62 4.94
CA LEU A 328 -15.00 16.18 3.59
C LEU A 328 -16.03 15.51 2.64
N PRO A 329 -17.33 15.86 2.70
CA PRO A 329 -18.38 15.19 1.95
C PRO A 329 -18.19 15.23 0.42
N GLU A 330 -17.50 16.25 -0.10
CA GLU A 330 -17.14 16.36 -1.51
C GLU A 330 -16.28 15.17 -2.00
N LEU A 331 -15.48 14.56 -1.13
CA LEU A 331 -14.66 13.40 -1.48
C LEU A 331 -15.51 12.13 -1.62
N MET A 332 -16.56 11.95 -0.81
CA MET A 332 -17.48 10.82 -0.97
C MET A 332 -18.22 10.91 -2.30
N ALA A 333 -18.62 12.11 -2.71
CA ALA A 333 -19.23 12.32 -4.01
C ALA A 333 -18.27 12.00 -5.16
N LEU A 334 -17.02 12.46 -5.07
CA LEU A 334 -16.00 12.13 -6.06
C LEU A 334 -15.72 10.62 -6.12
N ALA A 335 -15.73 9.94 -4.97
CA ALA A 335 -15.55 8.50 -4.88
C ALA A 335 -16.62 7.71 -5.64
N ARG A 336 -17.89 8.15 -5.56
CA ARG A 336 -19.02 7.55 -6.29
C ARG A 336 -18.96 7.78 -7.79
N GLN A 337 -18.22 8.79 -8.24
CA GLN A 337 -18.03 9.08 -9.67
C GLN A 337 -16.87 8.29 -10.29
N GLN A 338 -16.04 7.63 -9.48
CA GLN A 338 -14.96 6.82 -10.01
C GLN A 338 -15.50 5.54 -10.67
N PRO A 339 -14.85 5.01 -11.72
CA PRO A 339 -15.23 3.76 -12.35
C PRO A 339 -15.41 2.64 -11.32
N SER A 340 -16.56 1.95 -11.34
CA SER A 340 -16.89 0.89 -10.38
C SER A 340 -16.18 -0.43 -10.69
N ASP A 341 -15.82 -0.68 -11.95
CA ASP A 341 -15.16 -1.91 -12.38
C ASP A 341 -13.64 -1.80 -12.28
N GLU A 342 -13.04 -2.81 -11.63
CA GLU A 342 -11.58 -2.91 -11.44
C GLU A 342 -10.82 -2.93 -12.77
N ALA A 343 -11.41 -3.50 -13.83
CA ALA A 343 -10.81 -3.58 -15.17
C ALA A 343 -10.57 -2.21 -15.83
N ASP A 344 -11.32 -1.19 -15.39
CA ASP A 344 -11.24 0.18 -15.92
C ASP A 344 -10.32 1.07 -15.06
N ARG A 345 -9.70 0.53 -13.99
CA ARG A 345 -8.80 1.28 -13.11
C ARG A 345 -7.34 1.02 -13.47
N VAL A 346 -6.59 2.11 -13.68
CA VAL A 346 -5.15 2.06 -14.02
C VAL A 346 -4.26 1.85 -12.77
N VAL A 347 -4.83 1.69 -11.56
CA VAL A 347 -4.05 1.69 -10.32
C VAL A 347 -3.99 0.31 -9.66
N HIS A 348 -2.75 -0.21 -9.61
CA HIS A 348 -2.20 -1.28 -8.78
C HIS A 348 -3.18 -2.24 -8.10
N GLU A 349 -3.42 -3.32 -8.84
CA GLU A 349 -3.96 -4.62 -8.50
C GLU A 349 -3.25 -5.34 -7.32
N ILE A 350 -3.05 -4.68 -6.18
CA ILE A 350 -2.36 -5.23 -5.01
C ILE A 350 -3.29 -5.33 -3.80
N LEU A 351 -2.96 -6.28 -2.91
CA LEU A 351 -3.77 -6.62 -1.74
C LEU A 351 -4.10 -5.42 -0.86
N PRO A 352 -3.18 -4.47 -0.58
CA PRO A 352 -3.52 -3.33 0.26
C PRO A 352 -4.73 -2.54 -0.19
N TRP A 353 -4.84 -2.21 -1.48
CA TRP A 353 -6.00 -1.49 -2.00
C TRP A 353 -7.25 -2.36 -2.07
N GLY A 354 -7.13 -3.63 -2.51
CA GLY A 354 -8.27 -4.55 -2.52
C GLY A 354 -8.87 -4.79 -1.13
N LEU A 355 -8.04 -4.80 -0.09
CA LEU A 355 -8.49 -4.86 1.30
C LEU A 355 -9.23 -3.57 1.69
N ARG A 356 -8.72 -2.40 1.32
CA ARG A 356 -9.39 -1.12 1.62
C ARG A 356 -10.69 -0.95 0.84
N GLU A 357 -10.84 -1.51 -0.34
CA GLU A 357 -12.12 -1.51 -1.06
C GLU A 357 -13.24 -2.23 -0.29
N ILE A 358 -12.87 -3.26 0.49
CA ILE A 358 -13.81 -3.98 1.35
C ILE A 358 -14.10 -3.19 2.64
N PHE A 359 -13.05 -2.70 3.31
CA PHE A 359 -13.17 -2.11 4.66
C PHE A 359 -13.44 -0.59 4.68
N TRP A 360 -13.12 0.14 3.61
CA TRP A 360 -13.39 1.59 3.47
C TRP A 360 -14.52 1.81 2.46
N SER A 361 -15.65 1.15 2.71
CA SER A 361 -16.78 1.13 1.80
C SER A 361 -17.46 2.50 1.62
N LEU A 362 -18.02 2.68 0.43
CA LEU A 362 -18.90 3.78 0.08
C LEU A 362 -20.23 3.63 0.83
N GLU A 363 -20.75 4.71 1.41
CA GLU A 363 -22.08 4.66 2.03
C GLU A 363 -23.18 4.62 0.96
N PRO A 364 -24.29 3.87 1.18
CA PRO A 364 -25.36 3.73 0.21
C PRO A 364 -26.06 5.04 -0.18
N ASP A 365 -26.15 6.04 0.71
CA ASP A 365 -27.13 7.13 0.55
C ASP A 365 -26.56 8.54 0.80
N ALA A 366 -25.97 9.16 -0.22
CA ALA A 366 -25.96 10.62 -0.30
C ALA A 366 -26.06 11.08 -1.77
N ALA A 367 -26.83 12.14 -1.99
CA ALA A 367 -27.15 12.65 -3.32
C ALA A 367 -25.90 12.92 -4.17
N PRO A 368 -25.98 12.76 -5.51
CA PRO A 368 -24.88 13.10 -6.41
C PRO A 368 -24.51 14.59 -6.27
N PHE A 369 -23.21 14.87 -6.29
CA PHE A 369 -22.66 16.22 -6.38
C PHE A 369 -22.89 16.74 -7.80
N VAL A 370 -23.54 17.91 -7.90
CA VAL A 370 -23.86 18.63 -9.15
C VAL A 370 -22.63 19.34 -9.68
#